data_AF-Q4DSS6-F1
#
_entry.id   AF-Q4DSS6-F1
#
_cell.length_a   1.000
_cell.length_b   1.000
_cell.length_c   1.000
_cell.angle_alpha   90.00
_cell.angle_beta   90.00
_cell.angle_gamma   90.00
#
_symmetry.space_group_name_H-M   'P 1'
#
loop_
_entity.id
_entity.type
_entity.pdbx_description
1 polymer ?
#
loop_
_entity_poly.entity_id
_entity_poly.type
_entity_poly.pdbx_seq_one_letter_code
_entity_poly.pdbx_strand_id
1 'polypeptide(L)'
;MSESKLKLSREDVHEFVRAMTAEMQTPSFVEKLREAVKQEPIPTSESELMAVFEALQVEFLTRYEATRKCGGNVQQEKQDNATIPDGNAILQELREAVLHYPDKETEGMIRQMCMLQESQMLSVCASTPSLAPLVQPRGDGCQHAHCHGHGHSHGAPDAQQMMEMQMAIQSLSPQLRQDMTRIQQTIHSGQQPSGEDVLKMREIQSHIKAFITTLRQFNAGNTATKK
;
A
#
# COMPACT_ATOMS: atom_id res chain seq x y z
N MET A 1 9.79 32.66 16.83
CA MET A 1 9.54 31.49 17.70
C MET A 1 9.91 30.28 16.87
N SER A 2 11.01 29.60 17.19
CA SER A 2 11.38 28.37 16.48
C SER A 2 10.45 27.28 16.94
N GLU A 3 9.40 26.99 16.17
CA GLU A 3 8.57 25.81 16.38
C GLU A 3 9.50 24.61 16.35
N SER A 4 9.59 23.91 17.48
CA SER A 4 10.34 22.65 17.56
C SER A 4 9.58 21.66 16.69
N LYS A 5 10.04 21.46 15.46
CA LYS A 5 9.47 20.47 14.53
C LYS A 5 9.48 19.12 15.25
N LEU A 6 8.31 18.48 15.33
CA LEU A 6 8.18 17.12 15.86
C LEU A 6 9.24 16.25 15.18
N LYS A 7 10.00 15.47 15.94
CA LYS A 7 10.96 14.51 15.41
C LYS A 7 10.67 13.14 16.02
N LEU A 8 10.17 12.22 15.21
CA LEU A 8 9.86 10.87 15.66
C LEU A 8 11.14 10.05 15.81
N SER A 9 11.20 9.15 16.79
CA SER A 9 12.25 8.13 16.82
C SER A 9 12.04 7.11 15.70
N ARG A 10 13.07 6.29 15.41
CA ARG A 10 12.94 5.21 14.42
C ARG A 10 11.86 4.21 14.84
N GLU A 11 11.82 3.91 16.13
CA GLU A 11 10.86 3.01 16.75
C GLU A 11 9.44 3.56 16.63
N ASP A 12 9.25 4.87 16.87
CA ASP A 12 7.96 5.54 16.68
C ASP A 12 7.51 5.49 15.22
N VAL A 13 8.41 5.82 14.27
CA VAL A 13 8.12 5.73 12.83
C VAL A 13 7.62 4.33 12.49
N HIS A 14 8.33 3.29 12.94
CA HIS A 14 7.95 1.90 12.67
C HIS A 14 6.61 1.54 13.31
N GLU A 15 6.36 2.00 14.53
CA GLU A 15 5.08 1.79 15.22
C GLU A 15 3.92 2.43 14.44
N PHE A 16 4.03 3.72 14.09
CA PHE A 16 3.00 4.43 13.34
C PHE A 16 2.78 3.82 11.95
N VAL A 17 3.83 3.42 11.24
CA VAL A 17 3.70 2.74 9.94
C VAL A 17 2.97 1.41 10.08
N ARG A 18 3.28 0.61 11.10
CA ARG A 18 2.57 -0.65 11.38
C ARG A 18 1.09 -0.39 11.72
N ALA A 19 0.82 0.56 12.60
CA ALA A 19 -0.53 0.91 13.02
C ALA A 19 -1.37 1.42 11.84
N MET A 20 -0.81 2.32 11.03
CA MET A 20 -1.48 2.88 9.85
C MET A 20 -1.69 1.82 8.77
N THR A 21 -0.71 0.95 8.52
CA THR A 21 -0.86 -0.18 7.59
C THR A 21 -1.98 -1.12 8.04
N ALA A 22 -2.04 -1.44 9.34
CA ALA A 22 -3.10 -2.28 9.90
C ALA A 22 -4.48 -1.61 9.78
N GLU A 23 -4.60 -0.32 10.11
CA GLU A 23 -5.85 0.44 9.99
C GLU A 23 -6.34 0.47 8.54
N MET A 24 -5.46 0.77 7.59
CA MET A 24 -5.81 0.82 6.18
C MET A 24 -6.36 -0.53 5.68
N GLN A 25 -5.89 -1.65 6.23
CA GLN A 25 -6.41 -2.98 5.86
C GLN A 25 -7.80 -3.29 6.42
N THR A 26 -8.32 -2.48 7.35
CA THR A 26 -9.64 -2.72 7.93
C THR A 26 -10.76 -2.43 6.92
N PRO A 27 -11.85 -3.22 6.91
CA PRO A 27 -13.03 -2.88 6.11
C PRO A 27 -13.60 -1.50 6.46
N SER A 28 -13.55 -1.11 7.75
CA SER A 28 -14.02 0.20 8.20
C SER A 28 -13.27 1.36 7.57
N PHE A 29 -11.96 1.25 7.39
CA PHE A 29 -11.18 2.29 6.71
C PHE A 29 -11.57 2.41 5.24
N VAL A 30 -11.71 1.28 4.54
CA VAL A 30 -12.12 1.25 3.13
C VAL A 30 -13.53 1.83 2.95
N GLU A 31 -14.48 1.52 3.85
CA GLU A 31 -15.81 2.13 3.82
C GLU A 31 -15.77 3.64 4.09
N LYS A 32 -14.99 4.10 5.08
CA LYS A 32 -14.80 5.54 5.33
C LYS A 32 -14.22 6.26 4.11
N LEU A 33 -13.22 5.67 3.46
CA LEU A 33 -12.64 6.21 2.24
C LEU A 33 -13.68 6.27 1.12
N ARG A 34 -14.47 5.21 0.92
CA ARG A 34 -15.54 5.18 -0.09
C ARG A 34 -16.60 6.24 0.16
N GLU A 35 -16.97 6.49 1.41
CA GLU A 35 -17.94 7.52 1.75
C GLU A 35 -17.34 8.93 1.61
N ALA A 36 -16.07 9.12 2.00
CA ALA A 36 -15.39 10.40 1.90
C ALA A 36 -15.25 10.88 0.44
N VAL A 37 -14.91 9.99 -0.50
CA VAL A 37 -14.77 10.34 -1.93
C VAL A 37 -16.10 10.65 -2.64
N LYS A 38 -17.24 10.34 -2.00
CA LYS A 38 -18.58 10.69 -2.51
C LYS A 38 -19.06 12.03 -2.00
N GLN A 39 -18.44 12.60 -0.96
CA GLN A 39 -18.78 13.91 -0.46
C GLN A 39 -18.29 14.99 -1.43
N GLU A 40 -19.04 16.08 -1.57
CA GLU A 40 -18.61 17.20 -2.40
C GLU A 40 -17.51 18.03 -1.73
N PRO A 41 -16.47 18.48 -2.47
CA PRO A 41 -16.25 18.23 -3.89
C PRO A 41 -15.73 16.80 -4.15
N ILE A 42 -16.35 16.11 -5.10
CA ILE A 42 -15.91 14.78 -5.53
C ILE A 42 -14.53 14.91 -6.19
N PRO A 43 -13.53 14.10 -5.80
CA PRO A 43 -12.19 14.16 -6.39
C PRO A 43 -12.21 13.98 -7.90
N THR A 44 -11.63 14.96 -8.61
CA THR A 44 -11.52 15.02 -10.07
C THR A 44 -10.09 14.73 -10.57
N SER A 45 -9.13 14.61 -9.65
CA SER A 45 -7.74 14.25 -9.93
C SER A 45 -7.19 13.26 -8.90
N GLU A 46 -6.09 12.59 -9.25
CA GLU A 46 -5.36 11.71 -8.33
C GLU A 46 -4.85 12.47 -7.09
N SER A 47 -4.40 13.72 -7.26
CA SER A 47 -3.95 14.56 -6.15
C SER A 47 -5.07 14.91 -5.17
N GLU A 48 -6.28 15.17 -5.66
CA GLU A 48 -7.46 15.40 -4.80
C GLU A 48 -7.86 14.13 -4.06
N LEU A 49 -7.82 12.97 -4.74
CA LEU A 49 -8.09 11.68 -4.10
C LEU A 49 -7.04 11.36 -3.02
N MET A 50 -5.77 11.66 -3.30
CA MET A 50 -4.67 11.52 -2.35
C MET A 50 -4.92 12.37 -1.10
N ALA A 51 -5.36 13.63 -1.26
CA ALA A 51 -5.67 14.51 -0.14
C ALA A 51 -6.82 13.97 0.74
N VAL A 52 -7.85 13.36 0.13
CA VAL A 52 -8.93 12.68 0.89
C VAL A 52 -8.39 11.49 1.68
N PHE A 53 -7.51 10.71 1.06
CA PHE A 53 -6.87 9.56 1.71
C PHE A 53 -6.00 10.00 2.90
N GLU A 54 -5.18 11.03 2.70
CA GLU A 54 -4.31 11.59 3.72
C GLU A 54 -5.09 12.21 4.87
N ALA A 55 -6.24 12.85 4.61
CA ALA A 55 -7.10 13.36 5.67
C ALA A 55 -7.57 12.24 6.62
N LEU A 56 -7.90 11.06 6.08
CA LEU A 56 -8.26 9.90 6.91
C LEU A 56 -7.06 9.34 7.67
N GLN A 57 -5.86 9.34 7.07
CA GLN A 57 -4.62 8.97 7.76
C GLN A 57 -4.33 9.92 8.92
N VAL A 58 -4.46 11.22 8.72
CA VAL A 58 -4.28 12.24 9.76
C VAL A 58 -5.28 12.03 10.90
N GLU A 59 -6.57 11.83 10.59
CA GLU A 59 -7.60 11.55 11.61
C GLU A 59 -7.26 10.30 12.44
N PHE A 60 -6.77 9.24 11.78
CA PHE A 60 -6.31 8.04 12.47
C PHE A 60 -5.09 8.33 13.36
N LEU A 61 -4.04 8.96 12.82
CA LEU A 61 -2.79 9.22 13.54
C LEU A 61 -3.01 10.11 14.77
N THR A 62 -3.85 11.14 14.65
CA THR A 62 -4.24 12.00 15.78
C THR A 62 -4.91 11.19 16.89
N ARG A 63 -5.84 10.30 16.55
CA ARG A 63 -6.52 9.43 17.54
C ARG A 63 -5.58 8.37 18.13
N TYR A 64 -4.74 7.77 17.29
CA TYR A 64 -3.79 6.73 17.71
C TYR A 64 -2.80 7.30 18.71
N GLU A 65 -2.24 8.48 18.43
CA GLU A 65 -1.30 9.15 19.34
C GLU A 65 -1.96 9.58 20.66
N ALA A 66 -3.19 10.09 20.62
CA ALA A 66 -3.94 10.42 21.82
C ALA A 66 -4.19 9.18 22.71
N THR A 67 -4.49 8.04 22.09
CA THR A 67 -4.72 6.76 22.79
C THR A 67 -3.42 6.20 23.36
N ARG A 68 -2.33 6.26 22.58
CA ARG A 68 -0.99 5.81 22.96
C ARG A 68 -0.50 6.51 24.23
N LYS A 69 -0.69 7.84 24.31
CA LYS A 69 -0.33 8.62 25.51
C LYS A 69 -1.23 8.34 26.72
N CYS A 70 -2.52 8.08 26.53
CA CYS A 70 -3.43 7.77 27.64
C CYS A 70 -3.25 6.36 28.20
N GLY A 71 -2.78 5.40 27.39
CA GLY A 71 -2.54 4.01 27.81
C GLY A 71 -1.21 3.79 28.55
N GLY A 72 -0.28 4.76 28.47
CA GLY A 72 0.97 4.74 29.22
C GLY A 72 0.76 5.27 30.63
N ASN A 73 0.67 4.37 31.63
CA ASN A 73 0.77 4.69 33.06
C ASN A 73 2.16 5.25 33.40
N VAL A 74 2.51 6.42 32.88
CA VAL A 74 3.66 7.18 33.34
C VAL A 74 3.18 8.08 34.45
N GLN A 75 3.49 7.67 35.68
CA GLN A 75 3.64 8.58 36.81
C GLN A 75 4.66 9.66 36.42
N GLN A 76 4.18 10.73 35.79
CA GLN A 76 4.86 12.01 35.70
C GLN A 76 3.79 13.11 35.70
N GLU A 77 3.23 13.32 36.88
CA GLU A 77 2.77 14.65 37.25
C GLU A 77 3.94 15.63 37.13
N LYS A 78 3.67 16.80 36.51
CA LYS A 78 4.60 17.90 36.21
C LYS A 78 5.54 17.68 35.01
N GLN A 79 5.02 17.93 33.81
CA GLN A 79 5.63 18.94 32.94
C GLN A 79 4.74 19.25 31.75
N ASP A 80 4.30 20.50 31.75
CA ASP A 80 3.92 21.33 30.61
C ASP A 80 2.77 20.89 29.69
N ASN A 81 2.14 21.92 29.18
CA ASN A 81 1.03 21.97 28.25
C ASN A 81 1.40 21.40 26.87
N ALA A 82 2.04 20.24 26.82
CA ALA A 82 2.57 19.62 25.61
C ALA A 82 1.42 19.12 24.74
N THR A 83 1.01 19.98 23.80
CA THR A 83 0.03 19.70 22.76
C THR A 83 0.30 18.32 22.16
N ILE A 84 -0.72 17.47 22.12
CA ILE A 84 -0.65 16.17 21.44
C ILE A 84 -0.22 16.46 20.00
N PRO A 85 0.84 15.79 19.47
CA PRO A 85 1.25 16.00 18.10
C PRO A 85 0.08 15.81 17.15
N ASP A 86 -0.15 16.80 16.30
CA ASP A 86 -1.18 16.71 15.27
C ASP A 86 -0.81 15.60 14.27
N GLY A 87 -1.80 14.84 13.80
CA GLY A 87 -1.61 13.76 12.83
C GLY A 87 -0.92 14.24 11.55
N ASN A 88 -1.09 15.52 11.17
CA ASN A 88 -0.34 16.12 10.06
C ASN A 88 1.18 16.11 10.31
N ALA A 89 1.61 16.44 11.52
CA ALA A 89 3.04 16.46 11.87
C ALA A 89 3.61 15.04 11.88
N ILE A 90 2.85 14.07 12.39
CA ILE A 90 3.24 12.65 12.35
C ILE A 90 3.34 12.17 10.90
N LEU A 91 2.32 12.43 10.08
CA LEU A 91 2.32 12.03 8.66
C LEU A 91 3.49 12.65 7.89
N GLN A 92 3.83 13.91 8.17
CA GLN A 92 4.98 14.57 7.56
C GLN A 92 6.30 13.89 7.95
N GLU A 93 6.48 13.53 9.22
CA GLU A 93 7.65 12.76 9.67
C GLU A 93 7.71 11.36 9.02
N LEU A 94 6.56 10.72 8.76
CA LEU A 94 6.50 9.45 8.03
C LEU A 94 6.92 9.60 6.57
N ARG A 95 6.53 10.69 5.90
CA ARG A 95 6.98 10.99 4.52
C ARG A 95 8.49 11.22 4.45
N GLU A 96 9.06 11.86 5.45
CA GLU A 96 10.48 12.14 5.55
C GLU A 96 11.29 10.98 6.19
N ALA A 97 10.63 9.91 6.64
CA ALA A 97 11.25 8.83 7.41
C ALA A 97 12.44 8.18 6.73
N VAL A 98 12.38 7.94 5.42
CA VAL A 98 13.48 7.32 4.65
C VAL A 98 14.68 8.26 4.54
N LEU A 99 14.46 9.58 4.57
CA LEU A 99 15.54 10.57 4.60
C LEU A 99 16.23 10.58 5.97
N HIS A 100 15.47 10.42 7.06
CA HIS A 100 15.99 10.42 8.43
C HIS A 100 16.60 9.07 8.83
N TYR A 101 16.07 7.96 8.29
CA TYR A 101 16.43 6.58 8.62
C TYR A 101 16.60 5.76 7.32
N PRO A 102 17.73 5.94 6.60
CA PRO A 102 17.99 5.28 5.31
C PRO A 102 18.42 3.83 5.48
N ASP A 103 17.61 3.03 6.19
CA ASP A 103 17.82 1.61 6.42
C ASP A 103 16.76 0.77 5.69
N LYS A 104 17.14 -0.47 5.32
CA LYS A 104 16.30 -1.37 4.52
C LYS A 104 14.98 -1.72 5.18
N GLU A 105 14.94 -1.74 6.52
CA GLU A 105 13.73 -2.07 7.25
C GLU A 105 12.74 -0.90 7.18
N THR A 106 13.20 0.33 7.48
CA THR A 106 12.36 1.54 7.36
C THR A 106 11.87 1.73 5.92
N GLU A 107 12.75 1.62 4.93
CA GLU A 107 12.38 1.70 3.51
C GLU A 107 11.35 0.62 3.14
N GLY A 108 11.55 -0.61 3.60
CA GLY A 108 10.65 -1.73 3.37
C GLY A 108 9.25 -1.48 3.94
N MET A 109 9.15 -0.99 5.17
CA MET A 109 7.87 -0.70 5.82
C MET A 109 7.14 0.46 5.12
N ILE A 110 7.83 1.57 4.85
CA ILE A 110 7.24 2.72 4.15
C ILE A 110 6.78 2.33 2.75
N ARG A 111 7.59 1.58 1.99
CA ARG A 111 7.22 1.09 0.66
C ARG A 111 5.98 0.19 0.70
N GLN A 112 5.88 -0.72 1.67
CA GLN A 112 4.70 -1.57 1.83
C GLN A 112 3.43 -0.76 2.10
N MET A 113 3.53 0.26 2.96
CA MET A 113 2.44 1.16 3.27
C MET A 113 1.98 1.96 2.04
N CYS A 114 2.92 2.50 1.25
CA CYS A 114 2.61 3.22 0.02
C CYS A 114 1.93 2.31 -1.03
N MET A 115 2.45 1.10 -1.26
CA MET A 115 1.84 0.14 -2.20
C MET A 115 0.41 -0.24 -1.78
N LEU A 116 0.16 -0.38 -0.47
CA LEU A 116 -1.18 -0.65 0.04
C LEU A 116 -2.13 0.53 -0.24
N GLN A 117 -1.68 1.75 -0.01
CA GLN A 117 -2.44 2.97 -0.29
C GLN A 117 -2.77 3.10 -1.79
N GLU A 118 -1.79 2.92 -2.68
CA GLU A 118 -1.99 2.91 -4.13
C GLU A 118 -3.02 1.85 -4.55
N SER A 119 -2.89 0.62 -4.01
CA SER A 119 -3.85 -0.47 -4.27
C SER A 119 -5.27 -0.13 -3.82
N GLN A 120 -5.43 0.58 -2.70
CA GLN A 120 -6.74 0.98 -2.21
C GLN A 120 -7.35 2.10 -3.03
N MET A 121 -6.55 3.12 -3.38
CA MET A 121 -6.99 4.18 -4.29
C MET A 121 -7.48 3.61 -5.61
N LEU A 122 -6.71 2.71 -6.23
CA LEU A 122 -7.12 2.01 -7.46
C LEU A 122 -8.43 1.22 -7.27
N SER A 123 -8.55 0.48 -6.16
CA SER A 123 -9.76 -0.30 -5.86
C SER A 123 -10.98 0.60 -5.65
N VAL A 124 -10.82 1.76 -5.00
CA VAL A 124 -11.91 2.71 -4.74
C VAL A 124 -12.34 3.36 -6.04
N CYS A 125 -11.40 3.78 -6.89
CA CYS A 125 -11.72 4.32 -8.21
C CYS A 125 -12.44 3.29 -9.10
N ALA A 126 -12.02 2.02 -9.05
CA ALA A 126 -12.66 0.96 -9.83
C ALA A 126 -14.07 0.60 -9.34
N SER A 127 -14.37 0.77 -8.05
CA SER A 127 -15.65 0.40 -7.44
C SER A 127 -16.61 1.57 -7.22
N THR A 128 -16.18 2.80 -7.46
CA THR A 128 -16.97 4.02 -7.24
C THR A 128 -17.24 4.72 -8.57
N PRO A 129 -18.48 4.67 -9.11
CA PRO A 129 -18.79 5.20 -10.43
C PRO A 129 -18.43 6.69 -10.63
N SER A 130 -18.53 7.51 -9.59
CA SER A 130 -18.17 8.94 -9.67
C SER A 130 -16.68 9.18 -9.90
N LEU A 131 -15.83 8.21 -9.56
CA LEU A 131 -14.38 8.25 -9.76
C LEU A 131 -13.94 7.53 -11.04
N ALA A 132 -14.87 6.99 -11.84
CA ALA A 132 -14.56 6.32 -13.09
C ALA A 132 -13.64 7.15 -14.03
N PRO A 133 -13.77 8.50 -14.12
CA PRO A 133 -12.85 9.31 -14.93
C PRO A 133 -11.37 9.22 -14.52
N LEU A 134 -11.08 8.80 -13.27
CA LEU A 134 -9.71 8.61 -12.78
C LEU A 134 -9.09 7.28 -13.22
N VAL A 135 -9.92 6.26 -13.53
CA VAL A 135 -9.45 4.92 -13.97
C VAL A 135 -9.45 4.80 -15.49
N GLN A 136 -10.31 5.55 -16.17
CA GLN A 136 -10.40 5.48 -17.61
C GLN A 136 -9.08 5.97 -18.22
N PRO A 137 -8.44 5.18 -19.09
CA PRO A 137 -7.37 5.70 -19.92
C PRO A 137 -8.00 6.85 -20.71
N ARG A 138 -7.60 8.09 -20.41
CA ARG A 138 -8.07 9.27 -21.14
C ARG A 138 -7.83 8.98 -22.63
N GLY A 139 -8.92 8.70 -23.34
CA GLY A 139 -8.94 8.39 -24.76
C GLY A 139 -8.69 9.65 -25.57
N ASP A 140 -7.55 10.28 -25.34
CA ASP A 140 -7.05 11.40 -26.12
C ASP A 140 -5.52 11.31 -26.13
N GLY A 141 -4.98 11.31 -27.35
CA GLY A 141 -3.60 10.94 -27.63
C GLY A 141 -2.55 11.82 -26.97
N CYS A 142 -1.33 11.29 -26.94
CA CYS A 142 -0.07 12.02 -26.86
C CYS A 142 -0.03 13.22 -25.90
N GLN A 143 0.50 13.02 -24.68
CA GLN A 143 1.49 13.90 -24.04
C GLN A 143 1.74 13.44 -22.59
N HIS A 144 2.69 12.51 -22.42
CA HIS A 144 3.25 12.19 -21.11
C HIS A 144 4.31 13.25 -20.77
N ALA A 145 3.87 14.32 -20.10
CA ALA A 145 4.73 15.38 -19.61
C ALA A 145 5.11 15.11 -18.14
N HIS A 146 6.42 14.88 -17.95
CA HIS A 146 7.26 15.11 -16.77
C HIS A 146 6.70 14.95 -15.34
N CYS A 147 7.25 13.96 -14.62
CA CYS A 147 7.84 14.19 -13.30
C CYS A 147 9.20 13.46 -13.19
N HIS A 148 10.26 14.24 -12.98
CA HIS A 148 11.59 13.78 -12.62
C HIS A 148 11.58 13.25 -11.17
N GLY A 149 11.97 11.99 -10.96
CA GLY A 149 12.05 11.39 -9.64
C GLY A 149 12.80 10.07 -9.65
N HIS A 150 14.13 10.18 -9.60
CA HIS A 150 15.12 9.22 -9.09
C HIS A 150 14.83 7.70 -9.17
N GLY A 151 15.65 7.00 -9.97
CA GLY A 151 15.38 5.65 -10.44
C GLY A 151 15.34 4.55 -9.39
N HIS A 152 14.40 3.63 -9.58
CA HIS A 152 14.61 2.19 -9.44
C HIS A 152 13.92 1.52 -10.62
N SER A 153 14.70 0.97 -11.54
CA SER A 153 14.18 0.14 -12.63
C SER A 153 13.31 -0.97 -12.05
N HIS A 154 12.00 -0.92 -12.26
CA HIS A 154 11.23 -2.13 -12.52
C HIS A 154 11.66 -2.65 -13.89
N GLY A 155 12.88 -3.18 -13.94
CA GLY A 155 13.30 -4.03 -15.04
C GLY A 155 12.31 -5.19 -15.10
N ALA A 156 12.00 -5.63 -16.32
CA ALA A 156 11.26 -6.85 -16.56
C ALA A 156 11.67 -7.95 -15.56
N PRO A 157 10.74 -8.79 -15.07
CA PRO A 157 11.07 -9.87 -14.15
C PRO A 157 12.32 -10.58 -14.65
N ASP A 158 13.32 -10.73 -13.79
CA ASP A 158 14.58 -11.35 -14.19
C ASP A 158 14.29 -12.77 -14.72
N ALA A 159 15.16 -13.31 -15.58
CA ALA A 159 14.95 -14.62 -16.22
C ALA A 159 14.62 -15.73 -15.21
N GLN A 160 15.21 -15.70 -14.01
CA GLN A 160 14.90 -16.60 -12.92
C GLN A 160 13.48 -16.39 -12.39
N GLN A 161 13.06 -15.14 -12.15
CA GLN A 161 11.68 -14.86 -11.71
C GLN A 161 10.65 -15.28 -12.76
N MET A 162 10.92 -15.06 -14.04
CA MET A 162 10.04 -15.56 -15.11
C MET A 162 9.94 -17.08 -15.11
N MET A 163 11.06 -17.78 -14.89
CA MET A 163 11.09 -19.24 -14.78
C MET A 163 10.32 -19.74 -13.56
N GLU A 164 10.53 -19.14 -12.39
CA GLU A 164 9.81 -19.46 -11.14
C GLU A 164 8.30 -19.25 -11.31
N MET A 165 7.92 -18.14 -11.94
CA MET A 165 6.52 -17.83 -12.25
C MET A 165 5.93 -18.86 -13.22
N GLN A 166 6.65 -19.24 -14.27
CA GLN A 166 6.18 -20.25 -15.24
C GLN A 166 5.97 -21.62 -14.57
N MET A 167 6.89 -22.04 -13.70
CA MET A 167 6.73 -23.27 -12.91
C MET A 167 5.54 -23.18 -11.95
N ALA A 168 5.37 -22.04 -11.29
CA ALA A 168 4.25 -21.81 -10.38
C ALA A 168 2.91 -21.91 -11.12
N ILE A 169 2.81 -21.30 -12.31
CA ILE A 169 1.63 -21.41 -13.18
C ILE A 169 1.39 -22.86 -13.61
N GLN A 170 2.44 -23.62 -13.91
CA GLN A 170 2.32 -25.05 -14.23
C GLN A 170 1.87 -25.91 -13.04
N SER A 171 2.10 -25.47 -11.81
CA SER A 171 1.65 -26.15 -10.59
C SER A 171 0.18 -25.93 -10.25
N LEU A 172 -0.48 -24.96 -10.89
CA LEU A 172 -1.90 -24.70 -10.70
C LEU A 172 -2.75 -25.85 -11.23
N SER A 173 -3.93 -26.04 -10.64
CA SER A 173 -4.92 -27.00 -11.15
C SER A 173 -5.35 -26.62 -12.58
N PRO A 174 -5.80 -27.57 -13.41
CA PRO A 174 -6.31 -27.26 -14.76
C PRO A 174 -7.40 -26.19 -14.77
N GLN A 175 -8.29 -26.21 -13.77
CA GLN A 175 -9.36 -25.23 -13.61
C GLN A 175 -8.82 -23.84 -13.29
N LEU A 176 -7.89 -23.71 -12.33
CA LEU A 176 -7.29 -22.41 -11.99
C LEU A 176 -6.49 -21.81 -13.14
N ARG A 177 -5.84 -22.63 -13.98
CA ARG A 177 -5.18 -22.14 -15.19
C ARG A 177 -6.15 -21.56 -16.20
N GLN A 178 -7.27 -22.25 -16.43
CA GLN A 178 -8.32 -21.76 -17.33
C GLN A 178 -8.91 -20.45 -16.81
N ASP A 179 -9.20 -20.37 -15.51
CA ASP A 179 -9.66 -19.15 -14.88
C ASP A 179 -8.64 -18.01 -14.99
N MET A 180 -7.35 -18.28 -14.73
CA MET A 180 -6.27 -17.30 -14.90
C MET A 180 -6.24 -16.75 -16.33
N THR A 181 -6.27 -17.62 -17.34
CA THR A 181 -6.26 -17.19 -18.76
C THR A 181 -7.50 -16.38 -19.11
N ARG A 182 -8.69 -16.82 -18.68
CA ARG A 182 -9.94 -16.10 -18.91
C ARG A 182 -9.89 -14.71 -18.27
N ILE A 183 -9.49 -14.62 -17.01
CA ILE A 183 -9.44 -13.36 -16.27
C ILE A 183 -8.39 -12.42 -16.87
N GLN A 184 -7.22 -12.94 -17.25
CA GLN A 184 -6.23 -12.16 -17.99
C GLN A 184 -6.81 -11.63 -19.30
N GLN A 185 -7.52 -12.45 -20.08
CA GLN A 185 -8.17 -11.98 -21.32
C GLN A 185 -9.20 -10.88 -21.07
N THR A 186 -10.03 -11.00 -20.02
CA THR A 186 -10.99 -9.97 -19.59
C THR A 186 -10.29 -8.65 -19.25
N ILE A 187 -9.17 -8.72 -18.52
CA ILE A 187 -8.38 -7.52 -18.18
C ILE A 187 -7.74 -6.92 -19.44
N HIS A 188 -7.19 -7.75 -20.34
CA HIS A 188 -6.58 -7.28 -21.59
C HIS A 188 -7.60 -6.68 -22.56
N SER A 189 -8.87 -7.09 -22.50
CA SER A 189 -9.96 -6.47 -23.27
C SER A 189 -10.51 -5.19 -22.64
N GLY A 190 -9.95 -4.74 -21.51
CA GLY A 190 -10.38 -3.54 -20.79
C GLY A 190 -11.65 -3.72 -19.97
N GLN A 191 -12.12 -4.95 -19.78
CA GLN A 191 -13.29 -5.24 -18.96
C GLN A 191 -12.87 -5.41 -17.50
N GLN A 192 -13.74 -4.96 -16.59
CA GLN A 192 -13.56 -5.22 -15.16
C GLN A 192 -13.83 -6.70 -14.84
N PRO A 193 -12.94 -7.37 -14.10
CA PRO A 193 -13.19 -8.72 -13.61
C PRO A 193 -14.42 -8.75 -12.70
N SER A 194 -15.20 -9.84 -12.75
CA SER A 194 -16.32 -10.05 -11.83
C SER A 194 -15.84 -10.27 -10.38
N GLY A 195 -16.76 -10.18 -9.41
CA GLY A 195 -16.42 -10.46 -8.00
C GLY A 195 -15.88 -11.89 -7.79
N GLU A 196 -16.37 -12.86 -8.56
CA GLU A 196 -15.84 -14.23 -8.57
C GLU A 196 -14.42 -14.28 -9.15
N ASP A 197 -14.13 -13.49 -10.19
CA ASP A 197 -12.79 -13.39 -10.77
C ASP A 197 -11.78 -12.83 -9.79
N VAL A 198 -12.17 -11.84 -8.99
CA VAL A 198 -11.31 -11.26 -7.95
C VAL A 198 -10.94 -12.31 -6.90
N LEU A 199 -11.90 -13.15 -6.50
CA LEU A 199 -11.64 -14.26 -5.56
C LEU A 199 -10.70 -15.30 -6.16
N LYS A 200 -10.96 -15.71 -7.40
CA LYS A 200 -10.10 -16.65 -8.14
C LYS A 200 -8.68 -16.11 -8.33
N MET A 201 -8.53 -14.83 -8.65
CA MET A 201 -7.22 -14.19 -8.76
C MET A 201 -6.46 -14.19 -7.44
N ARG A 202 -7.14 -13.95 -6.32
CA ARG A 202 -6.51 -14.05 -4.99
C ARG A 202 -6.05 -15.47 -4.69
N GLU A 203 -6.86 -16.48 -5.02
CA GLU A 203 -6.48 -17.89 -4.88
C GLU A 203 -5.26 -18.25 -5.73
N ILE A 204 -5.27 -17.85 -7.01
CA ILE A 204 -4.15 -18.04 -7.94
C ILE A 204 -2.88 -17.38 -7.41
N GLN A 205 -2.95 -16.13 -6.97
CA GLN A 205 -1.80 -15.40 -6.42
C GLN A 205 -1.27 -16.04 -5.14
N SER A 206 -2.17 -16.50 -4.26
CA SER A 206 -1.80 -17.21 -3.04
C SER A 206 -1.02 -18.50 -3.35
N HIS A 207 -1.53 -19.30 -4.30
CA HIS A 207 -0.88 -20.54 -4.72
C HIS A 207 0.49 -20.29 -5.37
N ILE A 208 0.58 -19.30 -6.26
CA ILE A 208 1.85 -18.90 -6.89
C ILE A 208 2.86 -18.48 -5.82
N LYS A 209 2.46 -17.65 -4.86
CA LYS A 209 3.33 -17.19 -3.77
C LYS A 209 3.80 -18.36 -2.90
N ALA A 210 2.90 -19.27 -2.53
CA ALA A 210 3.23 -20.46 -1.75
C ALA A 210 4.23 -21.36 -2.51
N PHE A 211 4.02 -21.57 -3.80
CA PHE A 211 4.91 -22.35 -4.66
C PHE A 211 6.31 -21.74 -4.74
N ILE A 212 6.42 -20.44 -5.07
CA ILE A 212 7.70 -19.75 -5.21
C ILE A 212 8.45 -19.74 -3.86
N THR A 213 7.74 -19.52 -2.76
CA THR A 213 8.33 -19.58 -1.41
C THR A 213 8.90 -20.96 -1.12
N THR A 214 8.14 -22.02 -1.41
CA THR A 214 8.57 -23.40 -1.23
C THR A 214 9.78 -23.72 -2.09
N LEU A 215 9.75 -23.36 -3.37
CA LEU A 215 10.85 -23.59 -4.31
C LEU A 215 12.14 -22.88 -3.89
N ARG A 216 12.04 -21.64 -3.39
CA ARG A 216 13.18 -20.90 -2.83
C ARG A 216 13.72 -21.54 -1.55
N GLN A 217 12.86 -22.06 -0.68
CA GLN A 217 13.30 -22.80 0.52
C GLN A 217 14.05 -24.08 0.15
N PHE A 218 13.56 -24.86 -0.82
CA PHE A 218 14.26 -26.05 -1.31
C PHE A 218 15.62 -25.70 -1.94
N ASN A 219 15.69 -24.63 -2.73
CA ASN A 219 16.94 -24.17 -3.32
C ASN A 219 17.94 -23.65 -2.26
N ALA A 220 17.46 -22.94 -1.24
CA ALA A 220 18.30 -22.48 -0.12
C ALA A 220 18.77 -23.62 0.79
N GLY A 221 17.95 -24.66 0.99
CA GLY A 221 18.34 -25.87 1.73
C GLY A 221 19.43 -26.69 1.01
N ASN A 222 19.41 -26.70 -0.32
CA ASN A 222 20.44 -27.35 -1.13
C ASN A 222 21.77 -26.60 -1.19
N THR A 223 21.79 -25.28 -0.96
CA THR A 223 23.06 -24.52 -0.86
C THR A 223 23.69 -24.62 0.52
N ALA A 224 22.90 -24.82 1.57
CA ALA A 224 23.39 -25.03 2.94
C ALA A 224 24.06 -26.41 3.16
N THR A 225 23.76 -27.41 2.34
CA THR A 225 24.31 -28.77 2.43
C THR A 225 25.56 -29.00 1.56
N LYS A 226 26.08 -27.95 0.89
CA LYS A 226 27.24 -28.03 -0.02
C LYS A 226 28.51 -27.29 0.48
N LYS A 227 28.61 -27.00 1.77
CA LYS A 227 29.85 -26.57 2.45
C LYS A 227 30.24 -27.59 3.50
#